data_AF-A0A0P9CVD7-F1
#
_entry.id   AF-A0A0P9CVD7-F1
#
_cell.length_a   1.000
_cell.length_b   1.000
_cell.length_c   1.000
_cell.angle_alpha   90.00
_cell.angle_beta   90.00
_cell.angle_gamma   90.00
#
_symmetry.space_group_name_H-M   'P 1'
#
loop_
_entity.id
_entity.type
_entity.pdbx_description
1 polymer ?
#
loop_
_entity_poly.entity_id
_entity_poly.type
_entity_poly.pdbx_seq_one_letter_code
_entity_poly.pdbx_strand_id
1 'polypeptide(L)'
;MDVEQWIVEFLASRELTCRTTTLATYSQCLKAFNLWLECRPISPLTVQAYLVERKKGRAEATIQNDFRMLKTFCRYLVELG
;
A
#
# COMPACT_ATOMS: atom_id res chain seq x y z
N MET A 1 5.83 -1.42 16.00
CA MET A 1 5.49 -2.48 15.01
C MET A 1 6.09 -2.05 13.69
N ASP A 2 6.73 -2.96 12.97
CA ASP A 2 7.36 -2.66 11.67
C ASP A 2 6.30 -2.59 10.56
N VAL A 3 6.52 -1.76 9.54
CA VAL A 3 5.61 -1.62 8.39
C VAL A 3 5.45 -2.94 7.65
N GLU A 4 6.51 -3.75 7.58
CA GLU A 4 6.43 -5.09 7.00
C GLU A 4 5.41 -5.97 7.74
N GLN A 5 5.38 -5.91 9.07
CA GLN A 5 4.44 -6.69 9.85
C GLN A 5 3.00 -6.23 9.65
N TRP A 6 2.76 -4.91 9.59
CA TRP A 6 1.44 -4.39 9.24
C TRP A 6 0.96 -4.84 7.86
N ILE A 7 1.86 -4.94 6.88
CA ILE A 7 1.52 -5.44 5.54
C ILE A 7 1.10 -6.90 5.61
N VAL A 8 1.81 -7.74 6.36
CA VAL A 8 1.46 -9.17 6.53
C VAL A 8 0.09 -9.32 7.18
N GLU A 9 -0.16 -8.61 8.28
CA GLU A 9 -1.44 -8.64 8.99
C GLU A 9 -2.60 -8.12 8.12
N PHE A 10 -2.35 -7.05 7.37
CA PHE A 10 -3.32 -6.52 6.41
C PHE A 10 -3.66 -7.57 5.34
N LEU A 11 -2.67 -8.21 4.72
CA LEU A 11 -2.90 -9.22 3.69
C LEU A 11 -3.70 -10.40 4.25
N ALA A 12 -3.35 -10.90 5.43
CA ALA A 12 -4.09 -11.96 6.12
C ALA A 12 -5.55 -11.56 6.38
N SER A 13 -5.81 -10.32 6.82
CA SER A 13 -7.18 -9.82 7.04
C SER A 13 -8.02 -9.79 5.76
N ARG A 14 -7.37 -9.72 4.59
CA ARG A 14 -8.04 -9.65 3.29
C ARG A 14 -8.19 -11.02 2.63
N GLU A 15 -7.51 -12.07 3.11
CA GLU A 15 -7.58 -13.41 2.52
C GLU A 15 -9.02 -13.96 2.44
N LEU A 16 -9.84 -13.68 3.45
CA LEU A 16 -11.23 -14.14 3.52
C LEU A 16 -12.20 -13.33 2.64
N THR A 17 -11.81 -12.13 2.20
CA THR A 17 -12.72 -11.17 1.56
C THR A 17 -12.31 -10.78 0.14
N CYS A 18 -11.05 -11.01 -0.23
CA CYS A 18 -10.48 -10.63 -1.53
C CYS A 18 -10.13 -11.86 -2.37
N ARG A 19 -10.21 -11.70 -3.69
CA ARG A 19 -9.70 -12.73 -4.63
C ARG A 19 -8.18 -12.77 -4.58
N THR A 20 -7.60 -13.93 -4.91
CA THR A 20 -6.14 -14.14 -4.95
C THR A 20 -5.41 -13.11 -5.83
N THR A 21 -6.00 -12.73 -6.97
CA THR A 21 -5.42 -11.69 -7.85
C THR A 21 -5.39 -10.30 -7.21
N THR A 22 -6.40 -9.96 -6.41
CA THR A 22 -6.45 -8.72 -5.65
C THR A 22 -5.41 -8.73 -4.53
N LEU A 23 -5.25 -9.85 -3.82
CA LEU A 23 -4.21 -10.02 -2.79
C LEU A 23 -2.80 -9.88 -3.38
N ALA A 24 -2.56 -10.47 -4.55
CA ALA A 24 -1.30 -10.30 -5.27
C ALA A 24 -1.04 -8.83 -5.63
N THR A 25 -2.08 -8.11 -6.05
CA THR A 25 -2.01 -6.68 -6.37
C THR A 25 -1.68 -5.84 -5.13
N TYR A 26 -2.36 -6.10 -4.00
CA TYR A 26 -2.03 -5.47 -2.72
C TYR A 26 -0.58 -5.75 -2.31
N SER A 27 -0.17 -7.01 -2.33
CA SER A 27 1.17 -7.44 -1.94
C SER A 27 2.25 -6.75 -2.77
N GLN A 28 2.09 -6.70 -4.10
CA GLN A 28 3.04 -6.03 -4.98
C GLN A 28 3.10 -4.51 -4.71
N CYS A 29 1.94 -3.87 -4.55
CA CYS A 29 1.86 -2.44 -4.29
C CYS A 29 2.50 -2.07 -2.94
N LEU A 30 2.14 -2.79 -1.88
CA LEU A 30 2.60 -2.51 -0.52
C LEU A 30 4.07 -2.84 -0.32
N LYS A 31 4.60 -3.90 -0.93
CA LYS A 31 6.04 -4.21 -0.92
C LYS A 31 6.84 -3.10 -1.61
N ALA A 32 6.39 -2.64 -2.77
CA ALA A 32 7.06 -1.55 -3.47
C ALA A 32 7.01 -0.23 -2.67
N PHE A 33 5.90 0.03 -1.98
CA PHE A 33 5.79 1.18 -1.09
C PHE A 33 6.71 1.04 0.13
N ASN A 34 6.77 -0.11 0.80
CA ASN A 34 7.63 -0.34 1.96
C ASN A 34 9.12 -0.19 1.61
N LEU A 35 9.54 -0.76 0.48
CA LEU A 35 10.91 -0.62 -0.02
C LEU A 35 11.26 0.85 -0.28
N TRP A 36 10.36 1.59 -0.92
CA TRP A 36 10.57 3.02 -1.13
C TRP A 36 10.59 3.79 0.19
N LEU A 37 9.76 3.41 1.16
CA LEU A 37 9.60 4.13 2.42
C LEU A 37 10.89 4.13 3.23
N GLU A 38 11.75 3.12 3.14
CA GLU A 38 13.06 3.06 3.81
C GLU A 38 12.98 3.43 5.30
N CYS A 39 12.08 2.77 6.03
CA CYS A 39 11.80 3.01 7.46
C CYS A 39 11.22 4.39 7.82
N ARG A 40 10.89 5.24 6.85
CA ARG A 40 10.17 6.51 7.11
C ARG A 40 8.76 6.23 7.65
N PRO A 41 8.16 7.15 8.43
CA PRO A 41 6.80 6.98 8.91
C PRO A 41 5.77 7.05 7.77
N ILE A 42 4.71 6.24 7.87
CA ILE A 42 3.55 6.35 6.98
C ILE A 42 2.79 7.62 7.35
N SER A 43 2.60 8.51 6.39
CA SER A 43 1.87 9.77 6.54
C SER A 43 1.23 10.16 5.21
N PRO A 44 0.27 11.10 5.19
CA PRO A 44 -0.26 11.64 3.94
C PRO A 44 0.84 12.19 3.02
N LEU A 45 1.90 12.79 3.60
CA LEU A 45 3.03 13.35 2.87
C LEU A 45 3.87 12.27 2.18
N THR A 46 4.18 11.18 2.89
CA THR A 46 4.98 10.07 2.31
C THR A 46 4.20 9.30 1.25
N VAL A 47 2.88 9.13 1.42
CA VAL A 47 2.01 8.56 0.38
C VAL A 47 1.96 9.44 -0.86
N GLN A 48 1.80 10.76 -0.70
CA GLN A 48 1.77 11.69 -1.83
C GLN A 48 3.12 11.73 -2.57
N ALA A 49 4.23 11.79 -1.85
CA ALA A 49 5.57 11.79 -2.43
C ALA A 49 5.83 10.50 -3.24
N TYR A 50 5.46 9.34 -2.70
CA TYR A 50 5.53 8.06 -3.42
C TYR A 50 4.76 8.11 -4.75
N LEU A 51 3.50 8.56 -4.72
CA LEU A 51 2.66 8.59 -5.93
C LEU A 51 3.18 9.56 -6.99
N VAL A 52 3.75 10.70 -6.58
CA VAL A 52 4.38 11.66 -7.48
C VAL A 52 5.59 11.05 -8.19
N GLU A 53 6.44 10.32 -7.46
CA GLU A 53 7.58 9.63 -8.07
C GLU A 53 7.13 8.50 -9.00
N ARG A 54 6.13 7.72 -8.59
CA ARG A 54 5.58 6.63 -9.38
C ARG A 54 4.94 7.10 -10.68
N LYS A 55 4.39 8.31 -10.71
CA LYS A 55 3.77 8.88 -11.91
C LYS A 55 4.77 9.05 -13.06
N LYS A 56 6.07 9.18 -12.79
CA LYS A 56 7.10 9.26 -13.83
C LYS A 56 7.19 7.93 -14.57
N GLY A 57 6.70 7.90 -15.81
CA GLY A 57 6.81 6.73 -16.71
C GLY A 57 5.76 5.65 -16.49
N ARG A 58 4.65 5.93 -15.80
CA ARG A 58 3.54 4.98 -15.61
C ARG A 58 2.21 5.55 -16.09
N ALA A 59 1.33 4.67 -16.53
CA ALA A 59 -0.03 5.03 -16.90
C ALA A 59 -0.83 5.53 -15.68
N GLU A 60 -1.66 6.54 -15.89
CA GLU A 60 -2.49 7.15 -14.83
C GLU A 60 -3.39 6.12 -14.15
N ALA A 61 -3.96 5.16 -14.90
CA ALA A 61 -4.77 4.07 -14.35
C ALA A 61 -4.01 3.22 -13.31
N THR A 62 -2.71 2.97 -13.55
CA THR A 62 -1.86 2.24 -12.61
C THR A 62 -1.62 3.04 -11.34
N ILE A 63 -1.41 4.36 -11.46
CA ILE A 63 -1.23 5.25 -10.30
C ILE A 63 -2.50 5.36 -9.47
N GLN A 64 -3.66 5.47 -10.13
CA GLN A 64 -4.94 5.45 -9.44
C GLN A 64 -5.18 4.12 -8.71
N ASN A 65 -4.75 3.00 -9.29
CA ASN A 65 -4.81 1.71 -8.62
C ASN A 65 -3.89 1.68 -7.39
N ASP A 66 -2.62 2.10 -7.53
CA ASP A 66 -1.67 2.20 -6.41
C ASP A 66 -2.25 3.08 -5.28
N PHE A 67 -2.83 4.22 -5.61
CA PHE A 67 -3.49 5.09 -4.64
C PHE A 67 -4.66 4.41 -3.91
N ARG A 68 -5.54 3.69 -4.62
CA ARG A 68 -6.66 2.96 -4.00
C ARG A 68 -6.17 1.88 -3.04
N MET A 69 -5.11 1.17 -3.41
CA MET A 69 -4.52 0.13 -2.57
C MET A 69 -3.92 0.73 -1.30
N LEU A 70 -3.11 1.79 -1.45
CA LEU A 70 -2.49 2.50 -0.32
C LEU A 70 -3.53 3.13 0.60
N LYS A 71 -4.59 3.74 0.05
CA LYS A 71 -5.69 4.30 0.84
C LYS A 71 -6.38 3.24 1.69
N THR A 72 -6.62 2.05 1.12
CA THR A 72 -7.26 0.95 1.84
C THR A 72 -6.38 0.43 2.97
N PHE A 73 -5.08 0.33 2.72
CA PHE A 73 -4.10 -0.03 3.75
C PHE A 73 -4.02 1.03 4.86
N CYS A 74 -3.92 2.32 4.52
CA CYS A 74 -3.92 3.40 5.51
C CYS A 74 -5.19 3.41 6.36
N ARG A 75 -6.36 3.12 5.76
CA ARG A 75 -7.61 3.02 6.51
C ARG A 75 -7.57 1.88 7.54
N TYR A 76 -7.06 0.72 7.13
CA TYR A 76 -6.88 -0.43 8.04
C TYR A 76 -5.97 -0.08 9.22
N LEU A 77 -4.87 0.65 9.00
CA LEU A 77 -3.97 1.09 10.07
C LEU A 77 -4.66 2.01 11.08
N VAL A 78 -5.57 2.88 10.62
CA VAL A 78 -6.34 3.78 11.49
C VAL A 78 -7.45 3.05 12.23
N GLU A 79 -8.04 2.01 11.64
CA GLU A 79 -9.09 1.20 12.27
C GLU A 79 -8.56 0.27 13.37
N LEU A 80 -7.27 -0.10 13.34
CA LEU A 80 -6.60 -0.95 14.33
C LEU A 80 -5.73 -0.20 15.34
N GLY A 81 -5.43 1.08 15.10
CA GLY A 81 -4.67 1.94 16.00
C GLY A 81 -5.56 2.63 17.03
#